data_AF-A0A940KGL3-F1
#
_entry.id   AF-A0A940KGL3-F1
#
_cell.length_a   1.000
_cell.length_b   1.000
_cell.length_c   1.000
_cell.angle_alpha   90.00
_cell.angle_beta   90.00
_cell.angle_gamma   90.00
#
_symmetry.space_group_name_H-M   'P 1'
#
loop_
_entity.id
_entity.type
_entity.pdbx_description
1 polymer ?
#
loop_
_entity_poly.entity_id
_entity_poly.type
_entity_poly.pdbx_seq_one_letter_code
_entity_poly.pdbx_strand_id
1 'polypeptide(L)'
;STVANFFPRPLQAENDTPMGTAISLGIDMVTRRKNEYKSHGIGYYKPWIILITDGAPTDSHTKAAMQVREGEAMNSFAFFAIGVEEANFDILREISVRQPLKLKGLMFREFFIWLSGSLKSVSSKNPGNKVNLLPPTGWAEV
;
A
#
# COMPACT_ATOMS: atom_id res chain seq x y z
N SER A 1 19.67 29.30 27.18
CA SER A 1 20.38 29.29 25.89
C SER A 1 19.51 28.60 24.86
N THR A 2 18.88 29.35 23.98
CA THR A 2 18.09 28.83 22.85
C THR A 2 19.06 28.34 21.78
N VAL A 3 18.85 27.11 21.28
CA VAL A 3 19.70 26.52 20.24
C VAL A 3 19.32 27.16 18.90
N ALA A 4 19.89 28.34 18.63
CA ALA A 4 19.88 28.94 17.31
C ALA A 4 20.91 28.18 16.47
N ASN A 5 20.45 27.27 15.61
CA ASN A 5 21.10 26.75 14.39
C ASN A 5 20.63 25.32 14.09
N PHE A 6 19.35 25.16 13.73
CA PHE A 6 18.91 23.99 12.97
C PHE A 6 19.02 24.32 11.48
N PHE A 7 20.10 23.86 10.85
CA PHE A 7 20.25 23.85 9.40
C PHE A 7 19.92 22.44 8.93
N PRO A 8 18.66 22.14 8.54
CA PRO A 8 18.36 20.84 7.95
C PRO A 8 19.23 20.68 6.71
N ARG A 9 20.02 19.61 6.65
CA ARG A 9 20.69 19.27 5.39
C ARG A 9 19.59 19.05 4.36
N PRO A 10 19.68 19.66 3.16
CA PRO A 10 18.79 19.29 2.08
C PRO A 10 18.99 17.80 1.83
N LEU A 11 17.97 17.00 2.13
CA LEU A 11 17.93 15.61 1.72
C LEU A 11 17.69 15.63 0.22
N GLN A 12 18.75 15.37 -0.54
CA GLN A 12 18.63 15.19 -1.98
C GLN A 12 18.18 13.75 -2.19
N ALA A 13 16.96 13.55 -2.67
CA ALA A 13 16.56 12.26 -3.18
C ALA A 13 17.47 11.98 -4.38
N GLU A 14 18.40 11.04 -4.24
CA GLU A 14 18.93 10.34 -5.41
C GLU A 14 17.69 9.78 -6.09
N ASN A 15 17.44 10.12 -7.36
CA ASN A 15 16.19 9.89 -8.11
C ASN A 15 15.81 8.39 -8.28
N ASP A 16 16.25 7.51 -7.39
CA ASP A 16 15.92 6.10 -7.34
C ASP A 16 14.66 5.86 -6.53
N THR A 17 13.65 5.32 -7.22
CA THR A 17 12.43 4.78 -6.64
C THR A 17 12.43 3.28 -6.88
N PRO A 18 13.12 2.47 -6.05
CA PRO A 18 13.21 1.01 -6.23
C PRO A 18 11.90 0.33 -5.79
N MET A 19 10.83 0.60 -6.55
CA MET A 19 9.46 0.20 -6.25
C MET A 19 9.27 -1.31 -6.27
N GLY A 20 9.88 -2.01 -7.23
CA GLY A 20 9.79 -3.47 -7.32
C GLY A 20 10.36 -4.13 -6.07
N THR A 21 11.51 -3.64 -5.62
CA THR A 21 12.17 -4.08 -4.38
C THR A 21 11.32 -3.74 -3.16
N ALA A 22 10.77 -2.52 -3.08
CA ALA A 22 9.93 -2.08 -1.97
C ALA A 22 8.66 -2.93 -1.83
N ILE A 23 7.98 -3.23 -2.94
CA ILE A 23 6.79 -4.08 -2.95
C ILE A 23 7.15 -5.50 -2.50
N SER A 24 8.22 -6.08 -3.04
CA SER A 24 8.68 -7.43 -2.68
C SER A 24 8.96 -7.52 -1.17
N LEU A 25 9.67 -6.53 -0.62
CA LEU A 25 9.97 -6.44 0.80
C LEU A 25 8.70 -6.33 1.65
N GLY A 26 7.73 -5.50 1.23
CA GLY A 26 6.46 -5.36 1.93
C GLY A 26 5.66 -6.68 1.98
N ILE A 27 5.65 -7.45 0.88
CA ILE A 27 5.03 -8.77 0.82
C ILE A 27 5.72 -9.75 1.78
N ASP A 28 7.05 -9.75 1.83
CA ASP A 28 7.82 -10.60 2.73
C ASP A 28 7.56 -10.27 4.20
N MET A 29 7.47 -8.98 4.55
CA MET A 29 7.13 -8.52 5.90
C MET A 29 5.75 -9.00 6.34
N VAL A 30 4.75 -8.86 5.46
CA VAL A 30 3.38 -9.36 5.71
C VAL A 30 3.39 -10.87 5.89
N THR A 31 4.11 -11.60 5.04
CA THR A 31 4.20 -13.06 5.10
C THR A 31 4.83 -13.53 6.40
N ARG A 32 5.94 -12.92 6.81
CA ARG A 32 6.59 -13.20 8.11
C ARG A 32 5.64 -12.98 9.28
N ARG A 33 4.92 -11.85 9.29
CA ARG A 33 3.98 -11.53 10.38
C ARG A 33 2.80 -12.50 10.45
N LYS A 34 2.27 -12.92 9.29
CA LYS A 34 1.23 -13.97 9.23
C LYS A 34 1.73 -15.30 9.80
N ASN A 35 2.96 -15.68 9.46
CA ASN A 35 3.54 -16.94 9.94
C ASN A 35 3.75 -16.92 11.46
N GLU A 36 4.19 -15.79 12.03
CA GLU A 36 4.31 -15.61 13.47
C GLU A 36 2.97 -15.74 14.20
N TYR A 37 1.90 -15.15 13.66
CA TYR A 37 0.55 -15.33 14.24
C TYR A 37 0.11 -16.80 14.17
N LYS A 38 0.32 -17.47 13.02
CA LYS A 38 -0.01 -18.89 12.87
C LYS A 38 0.76 -19.77 13.86
N SER A 39 2.05 -19.53 14.07
CA SER A 39 2.86 -20.33 15.00
C SER A 39 2.42 -20.19 16.45
N HIS A 40 1.74 -19.10 16.79
CA HIS A 40 1.16 -18.87 18.13
C HIS A 40 -0.33 -19.22 18.22
N GLY A 41 -0.92 -19.81 17.17
CA GLY A 41 -2.36 -20.12 17.13
C GLY A 41 -3.26 -18.87 17.11
N ILE A 42 -2.69 -17.70 16.79
CA ILE A 42 -3.40 -16.42 16.75
C ILE A 42 -4.05 -16.26 15.37
N GLY A 43 -5.38 -16.12 15.36
CA GLY A 43 -6.10 -15.76 14.15
C GLY A 43 -5.72 -14.34 13.68
N TYR A 44 -5.76 -14.10 12.37
CA TYR A 44 -5.48 -12.79 11.80
C TYR A 44 -6.46 -12.43 10.70
N TYR A 45 -6.71 -11.13 10.54
CA TYR A 45 -7.47 -10.59 9.41
C TYR A 45 -6.63 -10.52 8.14
N LYS A 46 -7.28 -10.59 6.98
CA LYS A 46 -6.59 -10.44 5.68
C LYS A 46 -5.80 -9.12 5.67
N PRO A 47 -4.45 -9.16 5.59
CA PRO A 47 -3.63 -7.95 5.64
C PRO A 47 -3.75 -7.14 4.35
N TRP A 48 -3.58 -5.83 4.48
CA TRP A 48 -3.60 -4.90 3.35
C TRP A 48 -2.23 -4.28 3.16
N ILE A 49 -1.80 -4.19 1.91
CA ILE A 49 -0.58 -3.52 1.47
C ILE A 49 -1.04 -2.30 0.67
N ILE A 50 -0.66 -1.11 1.12
CA ILE A 50 -0.95 0.15 0.43
C ILE A 50 0.36 0.67 -0.15
N LEU A 51 0.44 0.75 -1.48
CA LEU A 51 1.50 1.45 -2.20
C LEU A 51 1.02 2.86 -2.50
N ILE A 52 1.79 3.88 -2.10
CA ILE A 52 1.54 5.28 -2.43
C ILE A 52 2.77 5.78 -3.19
N THR A 53 2.61 6.23 -4.43
CA THR A 53 3.74 6.57 -5.31
C THR A 53 3.34 7.46 -6.49
N ASP A 54 4.31 8.14 -7.08
CA ASP A 54 4.26 8.80 -8.39
C ASP A 54 4.45 7.81 -9.57
N GLY A 55 4.53 6.51 -9.32
CA GLY A 55 4.49 5.49 -10.37
C GLY A 55 5.75 5.41 -11.23
N ALA A 56 6.87 6.04 -10.86
CA ALA A 56 8.10 6.06 -11.65
C ALA A 56 9.18 5.13 -11.05
N PRO A 57 9.10 3.79 -11.22
CA PRO A 57 10.09 2.87 -10.70
C PRO A 57 11.43 3.03 -11.42
N THR A 58 12.54 2.92 -10.69
CA THR A 58 13.89 2.83 -11.27
C THR A 58 14.46 1.42 -11.31
N ASP A 59 13.72 0.44 -10.76
CA ASP A 59 14.04 -0.98 -10.83
C ASP A 59 12.96 -1.77 -11.59
N SER A 60 13.26 -3.04 -11.88
CA SER A 60 12.27 -3.91 -12.52
C SER A 60 11.13 -4.25 -11.56
N HIS A 61 9.90 -3.93 -11.95
CA HIS A 61 8.69 -4.26 -11.19
C HIS A 61 8.06 -5.61 -11.56
N THR A 62 8.59 -6.34 -12.56
CA THR A 62 7.99 -7.59 -13.07
C THR A 62 7.79 -8.65 -11.99
N LYS A 63 8.82 -8.87 -11.16
CA LYS A 63 8.74 -9.83 -10.04
C LYS A 63 7.68 -9.40 -9.02
N ALA A 64 7.66 -8.12 -8.66
CA ALA A 64 6.69 -7.56 -7.73
C ALA A 64 5.26 -7.72 -8.24
N ALA A 65 5.02 -7.40 -9.52
CA ALA A 65 3.72 -7.57 -10.16
C ALA A 65 3.24 -9.03 -10.11
N MET A 66 4.13 -9.99 -10.37
CA MET A 66 3.82 -11.43 -10.25
C MET A 66 3.47 -11.81 -8.80
N GLN A 67 4.27 -11.38 -7.82
CA GLN A 67 4.00 -11.65 -6.40
C GLN A 67 2.68 -11.03 -5.93
N VAL A 68 2.33 -9.83 -6.40
CA VAL A 68 1.04 -9.17 -6.11
C VAL A 68 -0.11 -10.00 -6.69
N ARG A 69 0.00 -10.45 -7.95
CA ARG A 69 -1.02 -11.28 -8.60
C ARG A 69 -1.25 -12.60 -7.87
N GLU A 70 -0.18 -13.32 -7.56
CA GLU A 70 -0.24 -14.58 -6.82
C GLU A 70 -0.82 -14.39 -5.42
N GLY A 71 -0.36 -13.37 -4.70
CA GLY A 71 -0.83 -13.07 -3.35
C GLY A 71 -2.30 -12.71 -3.27
N GLU A 72 -2.82 -11.91 -4.20
CA GLU A 72 -4.26 -11.59 -4.30
C GLU A 72 -5.07 -12.83 -4.71
N ALA A 73 -4.61 -13.62 -5.68
CA ALA A 73 -5.28 -14.84 -6.15
C ALA A 73 -5.39 -15.91 -5.04
N MET A 74 -4.35 -16.06 -4.22
CA MET A 74 -4.34 -16.93 -3.04
C MET A 74 -5.10 -16.34 -1.85
N ASN A 75 -5.73 -15.17 -2.00
CA ASN A 75 -6.40 -14.43 -0.93
C ASN A 75 -5.48 -14.13 0.27
N SER A 76 -4.16 -14.05 0.04
CA SER A 76 -3.13 -13.90 1.07
C SER A 76 -3.02 -12.49 1.65
N PHE A 77 -3.26 -11.47 0.83
CA PHE A 77 -3.36 -10.06 1.19
C PHE A 77 -4.22 -9.32 0.16
N ALA A 78 -4.60 -8.08 0.44
CA ALA A 78 -5.16 -7.16 -0.55
C ALA A 78 -4.12 -6.07 -0.85
N PHE A 79 -3.93 -5.73 -2.12
CA PHE A 79 -2.94 -4.75 -2.55
C PHE A 79 -3.62 -3.56 -3.21
N PHE A 80 -3.29 -2.35 -2.76
CA PHE A 80 -3.86 -1.11 -3.27
C PHE A 80 -2.74 -0.21 -3.76
N ALA A 81 -2.78 0.15 -5.05
CA ALA A 81 -1.90 1.15 -5.63
C ALA A 81 -2.61 2.51 -5.64
N ILE A 82 -2.01 3.49 -4.97
CA ILE A 82 -2.48 4.87 -4.88
C ILE A 82 -1.46 5.77 -5.59
N GLY A 83 -1.85 6.32 -6.73
CA GLY A 83 -1.06 7.29 -7.47
C GLY A 83 -1.18 8.68 -6.85
N VAL A 84 -0.06 9.35 -6.64
CA VAL A 84 -0.01 10.78 -6.24
C VAL A 84 0.51 11.63 -7.40
N GLU A 85 0.11 12.89 -7.46
CA GLU A 85 0.56 13.84 -8.49
C GLU A 85 0.32 13.30 -9.92
N GLU A 86 1.32 13.38 -10.79
CA GLU A 86 1.30 12.88 -12.17
C GLU A 86 1.77 11.42 -12.25
N ALA A 87 1.24 10.58 -11.37
CA ALA A 87 1.67 9.19 -11.29
C ALA A 87 1.54 8.44 -12.61
N ASN A 88 2.50 7.57 -12.94
CA ASN A 88 2.37 6.69 -14.10
C ASN A 88 1.38 5.54 -13.81
N PHE A 89 0.11 5.75 -14.19
CA PHE A 89 -0.97 4.77 -13.98
C PHE A 89 -0.84 3.51 -14.82
N ASP A 90 -0.10 3.53 -15.94
CA ASP A 90 0.10 2.33 -16.75
C ASP A 90 0.99 1.34 -16.00
N ILE A 91 2.08 1.82 -15.40
CA ILE A 91 2.94 1.02 -14.53
C ILE A 91 2.16 0.52 -13.31
N LEU A 92 1.37 1.38 -12.68
CA LEU A 92 0.55 0.96 -11.53
C LEU A 92 -0.42 -0.17 -11.91
N ARG A 93 -1.05 -0.12 -13.09
CA ARG A 93 -1.94 -1.17 -13.61
C ARG A 93 -1.20 -2.47 -13.94
N GLU A 94 0.07 -2.40 -14.35
CA GLU A 94 0.87 -3.60 -14.55
C GLU A 94 1.12 -4.33 -13.22
N ILE A 95 1.38 -3.56 -12.16
CA ILE A 95 1.70 -4.04 -10.80
C ILE A 95 0.46 -4.54 -10.07
N SER A 96 -0.65 -3.80 -10.09
CA SER A 96 -1.83 -4.10 -9.27
C SER A 96 -2.89 -4.91 -10.03
N VAL A 97 -3.51 -5.87 -9.34
CA VAL A 97 -4.70 -6.58 -9.85
C VAL A 97 -5.94 -5.68 -9.81
N ARG A 98 -6.03 -4.86 -8.77
CA ARG A 98 -7.11 -3.87 -8.60
C ARG A 98 -6.80 -2.65 -9.47
N GLN A 99 -7.85 -1.91 -9.82
CA GLN A 99 -7.67 -0.60 -10.44
C GLN A 99 -6.91 0.32 -9.48
N PRO A 100 -5.77 0.91 -9.90
CA PRO A 100 -5.10 1.94 -9.11
C PRO A 100 -6.01 3.16 -8.93
N LEU A 101 -5.87 3.83 -7.79
CA LEU A 101 -6.66 5.02 -7.46
C LEU A 101 -5.75 6.25 -7.46
N LYS A 102 -6.23 7.39 -7.99
CA LYS A 102 -5.50 8.66 -7.88
C LYS A 102 -5.89 9.37 -6.59
N LEU A 103 -4.89 9.79 -5.80
CA LEU A 103 -5.13 10.70 -4.68
C LEU A 103 -5.45 12.09 -5.23
N LYS A 104 -6.62 12.62 -4.87
CA LYS A 104 -7.00 13.98 -5.26
C LYS A 104 -6.12 15.00 -4.54
N GLY A 105 -5.25 15.68 -5.28
CA GLY A 105 -4.28 16.61 -4.70
C GLY A 105 -3.49 15.97 -3.55
N LEU A 106 -3.44 16.63 -2.39
CA LEU A 106 -2.80 16.12 -1.16
C LEU A 106 -3.82 15.70 -0.09
N MET A 107 -4.94 15.11 -0.49
CA MET A 107 -6.02 14.66 0.42
C MET A 107 -5.68 13.38 1.22
N PHE A 108 -4.44 13.29 1.74
CA PHE A 108 -3.98 12.18 2.57
C PHE A 108 -4.82 12.01 3.83
N ARG A 109 -5.27 13.12 4.43
CA ARG A 109 -6.09 13.09 5.63
C ARG A 109 -7.39 12.31 5.38
N GLU A 110 -8.09 12.65 4.31
CA GLU A 110 -9.36 12.03 3.93
C GLU A 110 -9.14 10.57 3.51
N PHE A 111 -8.03 10.28 2.83
CA PHE A 111 -7.59 8.91 2.56
C PHE A 111 -7.43 8.08 3.84
N PHE A 112 -6.71 8.59 4.85
CA PHE A 112 -6.50 7.86 6.10
C PHE A 112 -7.77 7.74 6.95
N ILE A 113 -8.69 8.73 6.88
CA ILE A 113 -10.02 8.62 7.49
C ILE A 113 -10.80 7.47 6.86
N TRP A 114 -10.82 7.41 5.52
CA TRP A 114 -11.46 6.32 4.78
C TRP A 114 -10.82 4.96 5.08
N LEU A 115 -9.49 4.89 5.11
CA LEU A 115 -8.75 3.66 5.40
C LEU A 115 -9.08 3.15 6.80
N SER A 116 -9.08 4.05 7.78
CA SER A 116 -9.44 3.74 9.17
C SER A 116 -10.88 3.24 9.29
N GLY A 117 -11.83 3.87 8.59
CA GLY A 117 -13.22 3.42 8.54
C GLY A 117 -13.36 2.04 7.90
N SER A 118 -12.62 1.79 6.82
CA SER A 118 -12.64 0.51 6.11
C SER A 118 -12.04 -0.62 6.95
N LEU A 119 -10.93 -0.37 7.67
CA LEU A 119 -10.34 -1.33 8.60
C LEU A 119 -11.27 -1.66 9.78
N LYS A 120 -11.98 -0.68 10.34
CA LYS A 120 -12.98 -0.92 11.39
C LYS A 120 -14.11 -1.84 10.93
N SER A 121 -14.58 -1.64 9.70
CA SER A 121 -15.61 -2.50 9.06
C SER A 121 -15.11 -3.93 8.83
N VAL A 122 -13.81 -4.10 8.59
CA VAL A 122 -13.18 -5.43 8.46
C VAL A 122 -13.06 -6.12 9.82
N SER A 123 -12.56 -5.40 10.82
CA SER A 123 -12.30 -5.97 12.16
C SER A 123 -13.58 -6.36 12.90
N SER A 124 -14.72 -5.75 12.57
CA SER A 124 -16.02 -6.14 13.14
C SER A 124 -16.59 -7.43 12.55
N LYS A 125 -15.99 -7.98 11.47
CA LYS A 125 -16.39 -9.25 10.87
C LYS A 125 -15.49 -10.39 11.37
N ASN A 126 -15.96 -11.63 11.27
CA ASN A 126 -15.12 -12.79 11.58
C ASN A 126 -13.99 -12.95 10.55
N PRO A 127 -12.78 -13.38 10.97
CA PRO A 127 -11.71 -13.77 10.06
C PRO A 127 -12.22 -14.77 9.00
N GLY A 128 -11.99 -14.47 7.71
CA GLY A 128 -12.38 -15.35 6.59
C GLY A 128 -13.60 -14.88 5.78
N ASN A 129 -14.38 -13.90 6.25
CA ASN A 129 -15.49 -13.35 5.47
C ASN A 129 -15.03 -12.40 4.36
N LYS A 130 -15.78 -12.36 3.24
CA LYS A 130 -15.57 -11.37 2.17
C LYS A 130 -15.75 -9.95 2.72
N VAL A 131 -14.71 -9.16 2.55
CA VAL A 131 -14.69 -7.75 2.95
C VAL A 131 -15.23 -6.90 1.80
N ASN A 132 -16.25 -6.10 2.09
CA ASN A 132 -16.62 -4.98 1.23
C ASN A 132 -15.98 -3.72 1.81
N LEU A 133 -15.08 -3.12 1.04
CA LEU A 133 -14.48 -1.84 1.38
C LEU A 133 -15.55 -0.75 1.34
N LEU A 134 -15.36 0.31 2.12
CA LEU A 134 -16.13 1.53 1.88
C LEU A 134 -15.78 2.05 0.47
N PRO A 135 -16.75 2.58 -0.29
CA PRO A 135 -16.44 3.26 -1.54
C PRO A 135 -15.35 4.31 -1.31
N PRO A 136 -14.32 4.43 -2.15
CA PRO A 136 -13.25 5.42 -1.99
C PRO A 136 -13.74 6.81 -2.41
N THR A 137 -14.83 7.29 -1.82
CA THR A 137 -15.44 8.58 -2.15
C THR A 137 -14.73 9.72 -1.43
N GLY A 138 -14.63 10.87 -2.10
CA GLY A 138 -14.17 12.13 -1.51
C GLY A 138 -12.66 12.39 -1.56
N TRP A 139 -11.81 11.36 -1.61
CA TRP A 139 -10.34 11.49 -1.72
C TRP A 139 -9.74 10.87 -2.98
N ALA A 140 -10.45 9.93 -3.63
CA ALA A 140 -9.94 9.24 -4.81
C ALA A 140 -10.56 9.76 -6.11
N GLU A 141 -9.77 9.79 -7.16
CA GLU A 141 -10.17 9.92 -8.55
C GLU A 141 -9.86 8.60 -9.29
N VAL A 142 -10.71 8.26 -10.27
CA VAL A 142 -10.72 6.96 -10.99
C VAL A 142 -10.10 7.11 -12.37
#